data_AF-A0A154P0T3-F1
#
_entry.id   AF-A0A154P0T3-F1
#
_cell.length_a   1.000
_cell.length_b   1.000
_cell.length_c   1.000
_cell.angle_alpha   90.00
_cell.angle_beta   90.00
_cell.angle_gamma   90.00
#
_symmetry.space_group_name_H-M   'P 1'
#
loop_
_entity.id
_entity.type
_entity.pdbx_description
1 polymer ?
#
loop_
_entity_poly.entity_id
_entity_poly.type
_entity_poly.pdbx_seq_one_letter_code
_entity_poly.pdbx_strand_id
1 'polypeptide(L)'
;MNNLELNHKTPDYILLAKIRFKLTLKEYRDDEDLKNEFLDIVNRKNMTKYYEDVCRELDWNIDEDLLERMKHANKITWEELESSDSSALEDSTKRNWREKLEFLCEIGDLDHVMSITSVIFKDETTSSSIRVEAGFGLFRLAYLRNNYRSMGKIISEITNLVESACGSGSNWCCRNKLKAYEAIYCLATRNFSRATALFLDCTPTFESYELLSFKEVVEYTVLSGMISLPRSDLDRLVNDNGLLQQALFTESVKYRDYFCSLYDCHYKEFFKNLAWIESELKANPLLHPHYRYYVREMRLIAYFQLLQAYRTINLNRMAIEFGMTEEYIEQEVARFIANGKLHCKIDKVAGTIVTVSTAGCDRGQAPDATCNRGLSYQNTIKRGDTILNRLRYPRIINKGSKEVKQHFNYLLVLDLEATCKEFEKLQPQEIIEFPCVALSTKNWKVENVFHQYIKPKVHPQLTPFCTKLTGIIQEMVENQPHFPEVFDKFCCWLEEHNYFKEGNDCAFVTCGDWDLKAMLPSQCKLDQITLPLYFRKWINLKRSFFDTTDHYPRSILAMLSFLELDLEGQLHSGIDDVNNMIRIICSLQEKYNTEFKINTAPDIVREFLKGRNKLF
;
A
#
# COMPACT_ATOMS: atom_id res chain seq x y z
N MET A 1 -26.74 6.49 34.04
CA MET A 1 -27.76 6.41 32.96
C MET A 1 -28.03 4.94 32.70
N ASN A 2 -29.29 4.52 32.52
CA ASN A 2 -29.63 3.10 32.35
C ASN A 2 -28.97 2.52 31.07
N ASN A 3 -28.32 1.35 31.19
CA ASN A 3 -27.63 0.61 30.12
C ASN A 3 -28.46 0.28 28.86
N LEU A 4 -29.77 0.58 28.87
CA LEU A 4 -30.65 0.41 27.71
C LEU A 4 -30.67 1.64 26.77
N GLU A 5 -30.36 2.84 27.25
CA GLU A 5 -30.34 4.06 26.40
C GLU A 5 -29.00 4.26 25.69
N LEU A 6 -27.90 3.69 26.22
CA LEU A 6 -26.58 3.71 25.59
C LEU A 6 -26.46 2.78 24.37
N ASN A 7 -27.32 1.77 24.26
CA ASN A 7 -27.27 0.79 23.16
C ASN A 7 -27.74 1.34 21.80
N HIS A 8 -28.24 2.57 21.74
CA HIS A 8 -28.83 3.14 20.52
C HIS A 8 -28.13 4.40 20.01
N LYS A 9 -27.04 4.85 20.67
CA LYS A 9 -26.32 6.05 20.25
C LYS A 9 -24.87 5.73 19.94
N THR A 10 -24.39 6.21 18.79
CA THR A 10 -23.00 6.10 18.40
C THR A 10 -22.10 6.78 19.43
N PRO A 11 -21.02 6.13 19.90
CA PRO A 11 -20.10 6.73 20.83
C PRO A 11 -19.49 8.03 20.28
N ASP A 12 -19.39 9.04 21.14
CA ASP A 12 -18.94 10.38 20.76
C ASP A 12 -17.50 10.37 20.20
N TYR A 13 -16.65 9.44 20.62
CA TYR A 13 -15.27 9.31 20.13
C TYR A 13 -15.17 8.91 18.64
N ILE A 14 -16.18 8.19 18.10
CA ILE A 14 -16.22 7.88 16.66
C ILE A 14 -16.64 9.10 15.85
N LEU A 15 -17.59 9.88 16.37
CA LEU A 15 -17.98 11.15 15.75
C LEU A 15 -16.78 12.11 15.73
N LEU A 16 -16.05 12.21 16.83
CA LEU A 16 -14.81 13.00 16.91
C LEU A 16 -13.76 12.55 15.91
N ALA A 17 -13.60 11.25 15.65
CA ALA A 17 -12.66 10.79 14.63
C ALA A 17 -13.00 11.33 13.23
N LYS A 18 -14.29 11.47 12.91
CA LYS A 18 -14.74 12.08 11.65
C LYS A 18 -14.50 13.59 11.63
N ILE A 19 -14.81 14.29 12.72
CA ILE A 19 -14.58 15.74 12.84
C ILE A 19 -13.09 16.05 12.77
N ARG A 20 -12.26 15.31 13.52
CA ARG A 20 -10.79 15.38 13.47
C ARG A 20 -10.29 15.25 12.03
N PHE A 21 -10.75 14.23 11.30
CA PHE A 21 -10.35 14.06 9.91
C PHE A 21 -10.78 15.24 9.03
N LYS A 22 -12.01 15.74 9.17
CA LYS A 22 -12.48 16.92 8.41
C LYS A 22 -11.56 18.12 8.65
N LEU A 23 -11.19 18.41 9.90
CA LEU A 23 -10.30 19.51 10.25
C LEU A 23 -8.88 19.38 9.66
N THR A 24 -8.41 18.16 9.36
CA THR A 24 -7.13 17.98 8.66
C THR A 24 -7.17 18.38 7.18
N LEU A 25 -8.36 18.46 6.58
CA LEU A 25 -8.52 18.85 5.19
C LEU A 25 -8.35 20.37 5.04
N LYS A 26 -7.63 20.79 4.00
CA LYS A 26 -7.37 22.21 3.73
C LYS A 26 -8.63 23.08 3.61
N GLU A 27 -9.72 22.48 3.17
CA GLU A 27 -11.01 23.16 2.93
C GLU A 27 -11.73 23.52 4.23
N TYR A 28 -11.46 22.79 5.33
CA TYR A 28 -12.17 22.89 6.61
C TYR A 28 -11.23 23.22 7.77
N ARG A 29 -9.96 23.54 7.50
CA ARG A 29 -8.94 23.76 8.54
C ARG A 29 -9.24 24.97 9.42
N ASP A 30 -9.86 26.00 8.82
CA ASP A 30 -10.18 27.28 9.48
C ASP A 30 -11.67 27.41 9.85
N ASP A 31 -12.42 26.30 9.82
CA ASP A 31 -13.84 26.29 10.16
C ASP A 31 -14.03 26.32 11.69
N GLU A 32 -14.37 27.50 12.23
CA GLU A 32 -14.56 27.70 13.67
C GLU A 32 -15.80 26.97 14.20
N ASP A 33 -16.81 26.69 13.39
CA ASP A 33 -18.01 25.97 13.84
C ASP A 33 -17.67 24.50 14.15
N LEU A 34 -16.90 23.85 13.27
CA LEU A 34 -16.41 22.48 13.48
C LEU A 34 -15.46 22.37 14.67
N LYS A 35 -14.64 23.40 14.88
CA LYS A 35 -13.75 23.50 16.04
C LYS A 35 -14.52 23.66 17.34
N ASN A 36 -15.55 24.49 17.36
CA ASN A 36 -16.42 24.65 18.54
C ASN A 36 -17.19 23.37 18.85
N GLU A 37 -17.70 22.67 17.83
CA GLU A 37 -18.35 21.36 17.99
C GLU A 37 -17.37 20.33 18.58
N PHE A 38 -16.14 20.28 18.08
CA PHE A 38 -15.09 19.40 18.60
C PHE A 38 -14.79 19.69 20.08
N LEU A 39 -14.59 20.97 20.44
CA LEU A 39 -14.29 21.39 21.80
C LEU A 39 -15.45 21.14 22.78
N ASP A 40 -16.70 21.33 22.36
CA ASP A 40 -17.88 21.05 23.20
C ASP A 40 -17.98 19.56 23.54
N ILE A 41 -17.77 18.68 22.55
CA ILE A 41 -17.79 17.22 22.78
C ILE A 41 -16.64 16.81 23.71
N VAL A 42 -15.44 17.34 23.47
CA VAL A 42 -14.25 17.07 24.28
C VAL A 42 -14.48 17.48 25.73
N ASN A 43 -15.00 18.70 25.96
CA ASN A 43 -15.29 19.23 27.29
C ASN A 43 -16.38 18.43 28.01
N ARG A 44 -17.46 18.06 27.32
CA ARG A 44 -18.58 17.28 27.89
C ARG A 44 -18.15 15.92 28.42
N LYS A 45 -17.17 15.28 27.76
CA LYS A 45 -16.73 13.91 28.04
C LYS A 45 -15.33 13.80 28.63
N ASN A 46 -14.69 14.92 28.99
CA ASN A 46 -13.34 14.96 29.56
C ASN A 46 -12.28 14.21 28.74
N MET A 47 -12.31 14.35 27.40
CA MET A 47 -11.45 13.61 26.48
C MET A 47 -10.03 14.20 26.37
N THR A 48 -9.14 13.80 27.28
CA THR A 48 -7.80 14.41 27.41
C THR A 48 -6.85 14.08 26.26
N LYS A 49 -6.68 12.80 25.91
CA LYS A 49 -5.64 12.37 24.95
C LYS A 49 -6.01 12.75 23.52
N TYR A 50 -7.30 12.70 23.17
CA TYR A 50 -7.79 13.22 21.89
C TYR A 50 -7.57 14.73 21.75
N TYR A 51 -7.75 15.50 22.82
CA TYR A 51 -7.47 16.95 22.80
C TYR A 51 -5.99 17.22 22.57
N GLU A 52 -5.10 16.56 23.32
CA GLU A 52 -3.65 16.70 23.14
C GLU A 52 -3.20 16.32 21.72
N ASP A 53 -3.71 15.21 21.18
CA ASP A 53 -3.34 14.75 19.84
C ASP A 53 -3.80 15.71 18.75
N VAL A 54 -5.03 16.24 18.86
CA VAL A 54 -5.56 17.19 17.87
C VAL A 54 -4.88 18.54 17.96
N CYS A 55 -4.58 19.03 19.16
CA CYS A 55 -3.81 20.27 19.32
C CYS A 55 -2.41 20.15 18.70
N ARG A 56 -1.75 18.99 18.84
CA ARG A 56 -0.46 18.71 18.18
C ARG A 56 -0.58 18.60 16.66
N GLU A 57 -1.64 17.99 16.14
CA GLU A 57 -1.82 17.79 14.69
C GLU A 57 -2.24 19.05 13.94
N LEU A 58 -3.05 19.91 14.56
CA LEU A 58 -3.61 21.11 13.96
C LEU A 58 -2.87 22.40 14.35
N ASP A 59 -1.82 22.29 15.16
CA ASP A 59 -1.06 23.41 15.74
C ASP A 59 -1.94 24.37 16.56
N TRP A 60 -2.87 23.83 17.35
CA TRP A 60 -3.71 24.64 18.26
C TRP A 60 -3.03 24.85 19.60
N ASN A 61 -3.23 26.04 20.20
CA ASN A 61 -2.76 26.32 21.55
C ASN A 61 -3.49 25.42 22.55
N ILE A 62 -2.72 24.77 23.43
CA ILE A 62 -3.24 23.90 24.48
C ILE A 62 -3.66 24.78 25.65
N ASP A 63 -4.91 24.68 26.07
CA ASP A 63 -5.40 25.24 27.32
C ASP A 63 -5.02 24.30 28.47
N GLU A 64 -3.95 24.66 29.19
CA GLU A 64 -3.41 23.86 30.29
C GLU A 64 -4.42 23.74 31.46
N ASP A 65 -5.18 24.79 31.75
CA ASP A 65 -6.17 24.81 32.84
C ASP A 65 -7.36 23.89 32.53
N LEU A 66 -7.80 23.84 31.27
CA LEU A 66 -8.82 22.88 30.85
C LEU A 66 -8.29 21.44 30.93
N LEU A 67 -7.07 21.20 30.45
CA LEU A 67 -6.47 19.87 30.42
C LEU A 67 -6.26 19.30 31.82
N GLU A 68 -5.80 20.11 32.78
CA GLU A 68 -5.63 19.68 34.17
C GLU A 68 -6.96 19.33 34.85
N ARG A 69 -8.00 20.15 34.63
CA ARG A 69 -9.36 19.86 35.14
C ARG A 69 -9.88 18.52 34.62
N MET A 70 -9.69 18.25 33.32
CA MET A 70 -10.10 16.99 32.70
C MET A 70 -9.30 15.80 33.24
N LYS A 71 -7.97 15.93 33.37
CA LYS A 71 -7.10 14.89 33.94
C LYS A 71 -7.51 14.55 35.38
N HIS A 72 -7.83 15.56 36.19
CA HIS A 72 -8.28 15.37 37.56
C HIS A 72 -9.63 14.62 37.62
N ALA A 73 -10.61 15.04 36.81
CA ALA A 73 -11.90 14.36 36.73
C ALA A 73 -11.76 12.89 36.29
N ASN A 74 -10.91 12.62 35.29
CA ASN A 74 -10.65 11.26 34.80
C ASN A 74 -9.96 10.37 35.82
N LYS A 75 -9.10 10.94 36.67
CA LYS A 75 -8.43 10.19 37.72
C LYS A 75 -9.42 9.73 38.79
N ILE A 76 -10.34 10.61 39.20
CA ILE A 76 -11.39 10.28 40.18
C ILE A 76 -12.27 9.14 39.66
N THR A 77 -12.76 9.26 38.43
CA THR A 77 -13.63 8.23 37.83
C THR A 77 -12.89 6.91 37.61
N TRP A 78 -11.59 6.94 37.28
CA TRP A 78 -10.77 5.72 37.22
C TRP A 78 -10.63 5.04 38.58
N GLU A 79 -10.35 5.80 39.64
CA GLU A 79 -10.25 5.28 41.01
C GLU A 79 -11.60 4.69 41.49
N GLU A 80 -12.73 5.28 41.12
CA GLU A 80 -14.07 4.73 41.38
C GLU A 80 -14.27 3.37 40.67
N LEU A 81 -13.86 3.26 39.40
CA LEU A 81 -13.94 2.00 38.63
C LEU A 81 -13.00 0.92 39.18
N GLU A 82 -11.81 1.27 39.68
CA GLU A 82 -10.90 0.33 40.33
C GLU A 82 -11.40 -0.11 41.71
N SER A 83 -11.97 0.80 42.50
CA SER A 83 -12.54 0.45 43.80
C SER A 83 -13.71 -0.52 43.67
N SER A 84 -14.51 -0.38 42.62
CA SER A 84 -15.65 -1.26 42.31
C SER A 84 -15.22 -2.71 42.06
N ASP A 85 -14.04 -2.94 41.46
CA ASP A 85 -13.50 -4.29 41.23
C ASP A 85 -13.12 -5.02 42.51
N SER A 86 -12.61 -4.30 43.52
CA SER A 86 -12.16 -4.91 44.78
C SER A 86 -13.31 -5.46 45.64
N SER A 87 -14.54 -5.00 45.37
CA SER A 87 -15.73 -5.30 46.16
C SER A 87 -16.59 -6.44 45.60
N ALA A 88 -16.29 -6.93 44.39
CA ALA A 88 -17.21 -7.74 43.60
C ALA A 88 -16.76 -9.22 43.47
N LEU A 89 -17.71 -10.16 43.52
CA LEU A 89 -17.49 -11.61 43.29
C LEU A 89 -16.98 -11.89 41.84
N GLU A 90 -16.37 -13.05 41.59
CA GLU A 90 -15.71 -13.41 40.31
C GLU A 90 -16.55 -13.17 39.02
N ASP A 91 -17.88 -13.29 39.09
CA ASP A 91 -18.79 -13.05 37.95
C ASP A 91 -19.05 -11.56 37.66
N SER A 92 -18.86 -10.67 38.65
CA SER A 92 -18.96 -9.21 38.48
C SER A 92 -17.69 -8.59 37.88
N THR A 93 -16.51 -9.16 38.14
CA THR A 93 -15.25 -8.77 37.49
C THR A 93 -15.31 -8.88 35.96
N LYS A 94 -16.08 -9.85 35.44
CA LYS A 94 -16.34 -10.01 33.99
C LYS A 94 -17.38 -9.03 33.43
N ARG A 95 -18.02 -8.19 34.23
CA ARG A 95 -18.88 -7.09 33.75
C ARG A 95 -18.15 -5.75 33.78
N ASN A 96 -17.29 -5.54 34.76
CA ASN A 96 -16.55 -4.28 34.95
C ASN A 96 -15.55 -3.98 33.83
N TRP A 97 -14.99 -4.98 33.14
CA TRP A 97 -14.04 -4.73 32.04
C TRP A 97 -14.65 -3.97 30.86
N ARG A 98 -15.96 -4.12 30.59
CA ARG A 98 -16.64 -3.40 29.50
C ARG A 98 -16.71 -1.91 29.81
N GLU A 99 -17.14 -1.58 31.03
CA GLU A 99 -17.23 -0.20 31.51
C GLU A 99 -15.84 0.46 31.53
N LYS A 100 -14.81 -0.28 31.97
CA LYS A 100 -13.42 0.17 31.89
C LYS A 100 -12.94 0.40 30.46
N LEU A 101 -13.27 -0.51 29.54
CA LEU A 101 -12.90 -0.39 28.13
C LEU A 101 -13.58 0.80 27.47
N GLU A 102 -14.86 1.02 27.72
CA GLU A 102 -15.61 2.16 27.19
C GLU A 102 -15.07 3.46 27.74
N PHE A 103 -14.83 3.54 29.06
CA PHE A 103 -14.24 4.71 29.70
C PHE A 103 -12.85 5.06 29.13
N LEU A 104 -11.96 4.06 28.99
CA LEU A 104 -10.64 4.28 28.39
C LEU A 104 -10.72 4.67 26.90
N CYS A 105 -11.69 4.13 26.16
CA CYS A 105 -11.97 4.56 24.79
C CYS A 105 -12.47 6.01 24.71
N GLU A 106 -13.28 6.45 25.68
CA GLU A 106 -13.75 7.84 25.80
C GLU A 106 -12.58 8.80 26.09
N ILE A 107 -11.68 8.45 27.01
CA ILE A 107 -10.47 9.25 27.30
C ILE A 107 -9.51 9.32 26.10
N GLY A 108 -9.49 8.26 25.29
CA GLY A 108 -8.59 8.10 24.16
C GLY A 108 -7.25 7.47 24.52
N ASP A 109 -7.16 6.75 25.64
CA ASP A 109 -5.95 6.01 25.98
C ASP A 109 -5.87 4.65 25.29
N LEU A 110 -5.62 4.72 23.99
CA LEU A 110 -5.66 3.57 23.09
C LEU A 110 -4.67 2.46 23.47
N ASP A 111 -3.54 2.79 24.12
CA ASP A 111 -2.50 1.81 24.46
C ASP A 111 -2.91 0.93 25.64
N HIS A 112 -3.48 1.55 26.68
CA HIS A 112 -4.06 0.82 27.81
C HIS A 112 -5.24 -0.05 27.35
N VAL A 113 -6.10 0.47 26.47
CA VAL A 113 -7.20 -0.32 25.90
C VAL A 113 -6.66 -1.52 25.13
N MET A 114 -5.64 -1.33 24.27
CA MET A 114 -5.04 -2.43 23.52
C MET A 114 -4.48 -3.51 24.44
N SER A 115 -3.81 -3.13 25.53
CA SER A 115 -3.25 -4.09 26.48
C SER A 115 -4.35 -4.94 27.14
N ILE A 116 -5.36 -4.32 27.74
CA ILE A 116 -6.48 -4.98 28.42
C ILE A 116 -7.24 -5.89 27.45
N THR A 117 -7.56 -5.36 26.27
CA THR A 117 -8.37 -6.10 25.28
C THR A 117 -7.59 -7.27 24.69
N SER A 118 -6.27 -7.13 24.50
CA SER A 118 -5.43 -8.23 24.01
C SER A 118 -5.26 -9.36 25.03
N VAL A 119 -5.25 -9.05 26.33
CA VAL A 119 -5.22 -10.04 27.41
C VAL A 119 -6.52 -10.84 27.41
N ILE A 120 -7.67 -10.15 27.39
CA ILE A 120 -9.00 -10.80 27.38
C ILE A 120 -9.20 -11.64 26.11
N PHE A 121 -8.72 -11.15 24.97
CA PHE A 121 -8.87 -11.86 23.70
C PHE A 121 -8.06 -13.17 23.66
N LYS A 122 -6.89 -13.20 24.30
CA LYS A 122 -5.99 -14.37 24.36
C LYS A 122 -6.36 -15.37 25.45
N ASP A 123 -7.18 -14.97 26.42
CA ASP A 123 -7.54 -15.82 27.55
C ASP A 123 -8.55 -16.90 27.14
N GLU A 124 -8.09 -18.15 27.01
CA GLU A 124 -8.90 -19.29 26.59
C GLU A 124 -9.96 -19.69 27.63
N THR A 125 -9.81 -19.26 28.89
CA THR A 125 -10.75 -19.54 29.98
C THR A 125 -12.07 -18.74 29.85
N THR A 126 -12.06 -17.71 29.02
CA THR A 126 -13.18 -16.78 28.83
C THR A 126 -14.16 -17.29 27.76
N SER A 127 -15.45 -17.02 27.97
CA SER A 127 -16.51 -17.43 27.03
C SER A 127 -16.26 -16.86 25.62
N SER A 128 -16.65 -17.60 24.58
CA SER A 128 -16.43 -17.19 23.19
C SER A 128 -17.08 -15.84 22.88
N SER A 129 -18.24 -15.54 23.47
CA SER A 129 -18.96 -14.27 23.28
C SER A 129 -18.15 -13.07 23.80
N ILE A 130 -17.59 -13.17 25.00
CA ILE A 130 -16.76 -12.11 25.59
C ILE A 130 -15.48 -11.90 24.78
N ARG A 131 -14.87 -12.98 24.27
CA ARG A 131 -13.70 -12.88 23.37
C ARG A 131 -14.05 -12.18 22.06
N VAL A 132 -15.21 -12.46 21.48
CA VAL A 132 -15.67 -11.79 20.25
C VAL A 132 -15.93 -10.31 20.49
N GLU A 133 -16.56 -9.94 21.61
CA GLU A 133 -16.76 -8.53 21.98
C GLU A 133 -15.45 -7.79 22.24
N ALA A 134 -14.48 -8.41 22.91
CA ALA A 134 -13.13 -7.87 23.04
C ALA A 134 -12.48 -7.68 21.65
N GLY A 135 -12.66 -8.64 20.73
CA GLY A 135 -12.27 -8.51 19.33
C GLY A 135 -12.88 -7.28 18.64
N PHE A 136 -14.17 -7.00 18.85
CA PHE A 136 -14.83 -5.79 18.35
C PHE A 136 -14.26 -4.51 18.98
N GLY A 137 -13.88 -4.54 20.26
CA GLY A 137 -13.10 -3.48 20.91
C GLY A 137 -11.78 -3.19 20.20
N LEU A 138 -10.98 -4.22 19.91
CA LEU A 138 -9.72 -4.08 19.16
C LEU A 138 -9.95 -3.53 17.75
N PHE A 139 -11.02 -3.95 17.09
CA PHE A 139 -11.36 -3.42 15.77
C PHE A 139 -11.68 -1.92 15.82
N ARG A 140 -12.45 -1.46 16.81
CA ARG A 140 -12.77 -0.03 17.01
C ARG A 140 -11.51 0.80 17.18
N LEU A 141 -10.54 0.33 17.96
CA LEU A 141 -9.23 0.98 18.11
C LEU A 141 -8.45 1.04 16.79
N ALA A 142 -8.45 -0.06 16.03
CA ALA A 142 -7.81 -0.11 14.72
C ALA A 142 -8.49 0.86 13.74
N TYR A 143 -9.81 1.05 13.85
CA TYR A 143 -10.60 2.03 13.11
C TYR A 143 -10.21 3.47 13.43
N LEU A 144 -10.10 3.81 14.71
CA LEU A 144 -9.64 5.14 15.13
C LEU A 144 -8.22 5.47 14.64
N ARG A 145 -7.33 4.46 14.60
CA ARG A 145 -5.95 4.60 14.09
C ARG A 145 -5.84 4.49 12.57
N ASN A 146 -6.96 4.30 11.83
CA ASN A 146 -6.97 4.04 10.39
C ASN A 146 -6.03 2.89 9.94
N ASN A 147 -5.83 1.86 10.78
CA ASN A 147 -4.93 0.75 10.48
C ASN A 147 -5.68 -0.44 9.87
N TYR A 148 -5.83 -0.40 8.53
CA TYR A 148 -6.56 -1.42 7.77
C TYR A 148 -5.95 -2.82 7.86
N ARG A 149 -4.62 -2.94 8.07
CA ARG A 149 -3.95 -4.25 8.13
C ARG A 149 -4.31 -5.00 9.41
N SER A 150 -4.37 -4.27 10.52
CA SER A 150 -4.78 -4.84 11.81
C SER A 150 -6.26 -5.22 11.79
N MET A 151 -7.12 -4.40 11.17
CA MET A 151 -8.54 -4.73 10.98
C MET A 151 -8.75 -6.09 10.30
N GLY A 152 -8.02 -6.35 9.20
CA GLY A 152 -8.15 -7.61 8.46
C GLY A 152 -7.74 -8.84 9.28
N LYS A 153 -6.66 -8.73 10.07
CA LYS A 153 -6.23 -9.80 10.98
C LYS A 153 -7.29 -10.07 12.06
N ILE A 154 -7.75 -9.01 12.73
CA ILE A 154 -8.76 -9.09 13.79
C ILE A 154 -10.05 -9.73 13.26
N ILE A 155 -10.55 -9.30 12.09
CA ILE A 155 -11.74 -9.92 11.49
C ILE A 155 -11.51 -11.40 11.22
N SER A 156 -10.37 -11.79 10.63
CA SER A 156 -10.11 -13.20 10.36
C SER A 156 -10.07 -14.06 11.64
N GLU A 157 -9.51 -13.52 12.72
CA GLU A 157 -9.47 -14.19 14.02
C GLU A 157 -10.88 -14.30 14.63
N ILE A 158 -11.68 -13.23 14.57
CA ILE A 158 -13.07 -13.24 15.05
C ILE A 158 -13.92 -14.22 14.23
N THR A 159 -13.79 -14.24 12.90
CA THR A 159 -14.51 -15.18 12.03
C THR A 159 -14.18 -16.62 12.42
N ASN A 160 -12.89 -16.95 12.62
CA ASN A 160 -12.47 -18.27 13.07
C ASN A 160 -13.08 -18.64 14.44
N LEU A 161 -13.11 -17.70 15.39
CA LEU A 161 -13.74 -17.92 16.70
C LEU A 161 -15.25 -18.18 16.57
N VAL A 162 -15.96 -17.40 15.74
CA VAL A 162 -17.40 -17.54 15.52
C VAL A 162 -17.76 -18.82 14.76
N GLU A 163 -16.90 -19.27 13.84
CA GLU A 163 -17.04 -20.54 13.13
C GLU A 163 -16.74 -21.75 14.03
N SER A 164 -15.73 -21.65 14.90
CA SER A 164 -15.42 -22.72 15.87
C SER A 164 -16.54 -22.91 16.91
N ALA A 165 -17.28 -21.85 17.22
CA ALA A 165 -18.38 -21.85 18.18
C ALA A 165 -19.76 -22.22 17.58
N CYS A 166 -19.80 -22.77 16.36
CA CYS A 166 -21.02 -22.98 15.56
C CYS A 166 -22.03 -23.99 16.14
N GLY A 167 -21.68 -24.73 17.21
CA GLY A 167 -22.58 -25.69 17.87
C GLY A 167 -23.62 -25.10 18.83
N SER A 168 -23.55 -23.81 19.16
CA SER A 168 -24.43 -23.18 20.17
C SER A 168 -25.20 -22.00 19.56
N GLY A 169 -26.53 -22.09 19.52
CA GLY A 169 -27.42 -21.03 19.01
C GLY A 169 -27.33 -19.66 19.72
N SER A 170 -26.50 -19.55 20.77
CA SER A 170 -26.28 -18.34 21.58
C SER A 170 -25.48 -17.22 20.88
N ASN A 171 -24.96 -17.43 19.66
CA ASN A 171 -24.04 -16.49 18.99
C ASN A 171 -24.66 -15.73 17.80
N TRP A 172 -25.99 -15.69 17.67
CA TRP A 172 -26.66 -15.02 16.54
C TRP A 172 -26.40 -13.49 16.50
N CYS A 173 -26.51 -12.80 17.65
CA CYS A 173 -26.22 -11.36 17.75
C CYS A 173 -24.76 -11.04 17.36
N CYS A 174 -23.80 -11.82 17.87
CA CYS A 174 -22.39 -11.66 17.52
C CYS A 174 -22.11 -11.84 16.02
N ARG A 175 -22.84 -12.74 15.34
CA ARG A 175 -22.74 -12.93 13.89
C ARG A 175 -23.25 -11.72 13.12
N ASN A 176 -24.38 -11.14 13.53
CA ASN A 176 -24.91 -9.94 12.88
C ASN A 176 -24.00 -8.73 13.08
N LYS A 177 -23.46 -8.56 14.29
CA LYS A 177 -22.42 -7.55 14.55
C LYS A 177 -21.20 -7.78 13.68
N LEU A 178 -20.69 -9.02 13.59
CA LEU A 178 -19.55 -9.34 12.74
C LEU A 178 -19.76 -8.92 11.27
N LYS A 179 -20.96 -9.14 10.71
CA LYS A 179 -21.29 -8.69 9.35
C LYS A 179 -21.12 -7.18 9.17
N ALA A 180 -21.56 -6.36 10.13
CA ALA A 180 -21.40 -4.92 10.07
C ALA A 180 -19.92 -4.49 10.05
N TYR A 181 -19.13 -5.06 10.96
CA TYR A 181 -17.69 -4.79 11.08
C TYR A 181 -16.92 -5.22 9.83
N GLU A 182 -17.25 -6.41 9.31
CA GLU A 182 -16.67 -6.95 8.10
C GLU A 182 -17.03 -6.11 6.85
N ALA A 183 -18.27 -5.61 6.78
CA ALA A 183 -18.71 -4.76 5.68
C ALA A 183 -17.92 -3.45 5.61
N ILE A 184 -17.61 -2.83 6.76
CA ILE A 184 -16.77 -1.62 6.84
C ILE A 184 -15.35 -1.91 6.39
N TYR A 185 -14.76 -3.03 6.82
CA TYR A 185 -13.45 -3.44 6.34
C TYR A 185 -13.44 -3.70 4.83
N CYS A 186 -14.51 -4.29 4.29
CA CYS A 186 -14.68 -4.49 2.85
C CYS A 186 -14.75 -3.15 2.09
N LEU A 187 -15.44 -2.14 2.65
CA LEU A 187 -15.42 -0.77 2.10
C LEU A 187 -14.01 -0.17 2.11
N ALA A 188 -13.29 -0.32 3.22
CA ALA A 188 -11.91 0.16 3.37
C ALA A 188 -10.92 -0.49 2.40
N THR A 189 -11.23 -1.69 1.91
CA THR A 189 -10.37 -2.47 0.99
C THR A 189 -10.87 -2.45 -0.47
N ARG A 190 -11.86 -1.62 -0.79
CA ARG A 190 -12.53 -1.48 -2.12
C ARG A 190 -13.32 -2.71 -2.57
N ASN A 191 -13.63 -3.64 -1.68
CA ASN A 191 -14.49 -4.79 -1.99
C ASN A 191 -15.98 -4.43 -1.80
N PHE A 192 -16.51 -3.61 -2.71
CA PHE A 192 -17.89 -3.13 -2.63
C PHE A 192 -18.92 -4.26 -2.76
N SER A 193 -18.64 -5.29 -3.57
CA SER A 193 -19.59 -6.39 -3.80
C SER A 193 -19.86 -7.20 -2.53
N ARG A 194 -18.81 -7.57 -1.79
CA ARG A 194 -18.96 -8.23 -0.50
C ARG A 194 -19.58 -7.30 0.54
N ALA A 195 -19.18 -6.03 0.55
CA ALA A 195 -19.75 -5.03 1.47
C ALA A 195 -21.27 -4.89 1.30
N THR A 196 -21.77 -4.79 0.05
CA THR A 196 -23.20 -4.68 -0.24
C THR A 196 -23.97 -5.88 0.28
N ALA A 197 -23.50 -7.11 0.00
CA ALA A 197 -24.18 -8.31 0.47
C ALA A 197 -24.28 -8.35 2.02
N LEU A 198 -23.19 -8.01 2.71
CA LEU A 198 -23.15 -7.98 4.17
C LEU A 198 -24.04 -6.88 4.76
N PHE A 199 -24.08 -5.69 4.15
CA PHE A 199 -24.95 -4.61 4.61
C PHE A 199 -26.43 -4.90 4.41
N LEU A 200 -26.81 -5.52 3.30
CA LEU A 200 -28.20 -5.93 3.06
C LEU A 200 -28.67 -6.94 4.10
N ASP A 201 -27.82 -7.93 4.42
CA ASP A 201 -28.07 -8.88 5.49
C ASP A 201 -28.18 -8.22 6.87
N CYS A 202 -27.38 -7.17 7.10
CA CYS A 202 -27.28 -6.49 8.39
C CYS A 202 -28.43 -5.49 8.64
N THR A 203 -28.93 -4.83 7.59
CA THR A 203 -29.95 -3.77 7.69
C THR A 203 -31.17 -4.14 8.55
N PRO A 204 -31.85 -5.28 8.36
CA PRO A 204 -33.04 -5.62 9.15
C PRO A 204 -32.76 -5.96 10.62
N THR A 205 -31.52 -6.31 10.96
CA THR A 205 -31.11 -6.82 12.29
C THR A 205 -29.98 -5.97 12.89
N PHE A 206 -29.94 -4.69 12.54
CA PHE A 206 -28.84 -3.82 12.88
C PHE A 206 -28.80 -3.48 14.39
N GLU A 207 -27.74 -3.92 15.05
CA GLU A 207 -27.51 -3.72 16.50
C GLU A 207 -26.12 -3.12 16.79
N SER A 208 -25.34 -2.73 15.77
CA SER A 208 -23.94 -2.28 15.92
C SER A 208 -23.80 -0.76 16.04
N TYR A 209 -24.59 -0.15 16.93
CA TYR A 209 -24.53 1.29 17.20
C TYR A 209 -23.18 1.74 17.77
N GLU A 210 -22.40 0.80 18.31
CA GLU A 210 -21.03 1.03 18.78
C GLU A 210 -20.07 1.54 17.71
N LEU A 211 -20.39 1.42 16.42
CA LEU A 211 -19.51 1.74 15.31
C LEU A 211 -20.12 2.70 14.29
N LEU A 212 -21.39 2.48 13.92
CA LEU A 212 -22.11 3.26 12.92
C LEU A 212 -23.49 3.65 13.43
N SER A 213 -23.98 4.79 12.98
CA SER A 213 -25.40 5.11 13.12
C SER A 213 -26.18 4.34 12.05
N PHE A 214 -27.47 4.06 12.32
CA PHE A 214 -28.33 3.38 11.35
C PHE A 214 -28.39 4.16 10.02
N LYS A 215 -28.44 5.49 10.09
CA LYS A 215 -28.32 6.40 8.94
C LYS A 215 -27.10 6.08 8.07
N GLU A 216 -25.93 5.94 8.66
CA GLU A 216 -24.68 5.68 7.93
C GLU A 216 -24.65 4.29 7.28
N VAL A 217 -25.26 3.30 7.92
CA VAL A 217 -25.41 1.96 7.34
C VAL A 217 -26.23 2.05 6.05
N VAL A 218 -27.35 2.78 6.08
CA VAL A 218 -28.22 3.00 4.93
C VAL A 218 -27.46 3.71 3.81
N GLU A 219 -26.72 4.77 4.13
CA GLU A 219 -25.90 5.52 3.17
C GLU A 219 -24.82 4.64 2.51
N TYR A 220 -24.08 3.85 3.31
CA TYR A 220 -23.08 2.92 2.80
C TYR A 220 -23.66 1.75 2.01
N THR A 221 -24.87 1.31 2.35
CA THR A 221 -25.60 0.28 1.60
C THR A 221 -25.92 0.79 0.21
N VAL A 222 -26.45 2.01 0.10
CA VAL A 222 -26.74 2.64 -1.21
C VAL A 222 -25.44 2.88 -1.99
N LEU A 223 -24.42 3.46 -1.37
CA LEU A 223 -23.15 3.75 -2.04
C LEU A 223 -22.48 2.50 -2.60
N SER A 224 -22.39 1.43 -1.81
CA SER A 224 -21.80 0.16 -2.23
C SER A 224 -22.68 -0.57 -3.24
N GLY A 225 -23.99 -0.53 -3.04
CA GLY A 225 -24.98 -1.17 -3.90
C GLY A 225 -24.96 -0.62 -5.31
N MET A 226 -24.95 0.71 -5.48
CA MET A 226 -24.94 1.37 -6.79
C MET A 226 -23.73 1.01 -7.66
N ILE A 227 -22.58 0.67 -7.07
CA ILE A 227 -21.41 0.19 -7.82
C ILE A 227 -21.50 -1.30 -8.15
N SER A 228 -21.97 -2.10 -7.19
CA SER A 228 -21.79 -3.55 -7.22
C SER A 228 -22.91 -4.29 -7.92
N LEU A 229 -24.15 -3.82 -7.77
CA LEU A 229 -25.33 -4.52 -8.23
C LEU A 229 -25.78 -4.05 -9.62
N PRO A 230 -26.27 -4.96 -10.46
CA PRO A 230 -26.92 -4.59 -11.72
C PRO A 230 -28.28 -3.92 -11.45
N ARG A 231 -28.78 -3.17 -12.43
CA ARG A 231 -30.03 -2.38 -12.31
C ARG A 231 -31.26 -3.19 -11.85
N SER A 232 -31.38 -4.46 -12.25
CA SER A 232 -32.47 -5.35 -11.82
C SER A 232 -32.48 -5.59 -10.32
N ASP A 233 -31.29 -5.71 -9.74
CA ASP A 233 -31.10 -6.05 -8.34
C ASP A 233 -31.07 -4.79 -7.46
N LEU A 234 -30.77 -3.63 -8.05
CA LEU A 234 -30.90 -2.32 -7.40
C LEU A 234 -32.35 -1.97 -7.05
N ASP A 235 -33.31 -2.29 -7.94
CA ASP A 235 -34.73 -2.08 -7.66
C ASP A 235 -35.20 -2.94 -6.50
N ARG A 236 -34.80 -4.22 -6.51
CA ARG A 236 -35.04 -5.17 -5.41
C ARG A 236 -34.41 -4.68 -4.10
N LEU A 237 -33.19 -4.15 -4.15
CA LEU A 237 -32.50 -3.64 -2.96
C LEU A 237 -33.33 -2.62 -2.19
N VAL A 238 -33.96 -1.66 -2.88
CA VAL A 238 -34.76 -0.60 -2.25
C VAL A 238 -36.20 -1.06 -2.00
N ASN A 239 -36.83 -1.76 -2.93
CA ASN A 239 -38.25 -2.11 -2.84
C ASN A 239 -38.52 -3.35 -1.95
N ASP A 240 -37.62 -4.33 -1.92
CA ASP A 240 -37.80 -5.54 -1.10
C ASP A 240 -37.51 -5.26 0.38
N ASN A 241 -36.64 -4.28 0.67
CA ASN A 241 -36.27 -3.87 2.02
C ASN A 241 -37.04 -2.62 2.45
N GLY A 242 -38.28 -2.79 2.93
CA GLY A 242 -39.12 -1.68 3.38
C GLY A 242 -38.47 -0.76 4.44
N LEU A 243 -37.60 -1.31 5.29
CA LEU A 243 -36.83 -0.53 6.29
C LEU A 243 -35.80 0.40 5.64
N LEU A 244 -35.06 -0.12 4.64
CA LEU A 244 -34.08 0.68 3.89
C LEU A 244 -34.79 1.80 3.14
N GLN A 245 -35.92 1.46 2.51
CA GLN A 245 -36.77 2.42 1.82
C GLN A 245 -37.21 3.54 2.77
N GLN A 246 -37.84 3.18 3.90
CA GLN A 246 -38.30 4.16 4.89
C GLN A 246 -37.17 5.07 5.39
N ALA A 247 -36.01 4.50 5.73
CA ALA A 247 -34.86 5.26 6.21
C ALA A 247 -34.32 6.23 5.15
N LEU A 248 -34.27 5.83 3.88
CA LEU A 248 -33.88 6.71 2.77
C LEU A 248 -34.85 7.87 2.57
N PHE A 249 -36.17 7.63 2.75
CA PHE A 249 -37.18 8.68 2.61
C PHE A 249 -37.21 9.65 3.79
N THR A 250 -36.88 9.20 5.00
CA THR A 250 -36.93 10.03 6.22
C THR A 250 -35.61 10.74 6.51
N GLU A 251 -34.48 10.02 6.49
CA GLU A 251 -33.21 10.52 7.06
C GLU A 251 -32.20 11.01 6.00
N SER A 252 -32.16 10.37 4.84
CA SER A 252 -31.10 10.58 3.83
C SER A 252 -31.66 10.89 2.43
N VAL A 253 -32.46 11.97 2.35
CA VAL A 253 -33.15 12.43 1.13
C VAL A 253 -32.19 12.64 -0.06
N LYS A 254 -30.98 13.15 0.18
CA LYS A 254 -29.99 13.38 -0.89
C LYS A 254 -29.45 12.09 -1.50
N TYR A 255 -29.28 11.04 -0.69
CA TYR A 255 -28.86 9.72 -1.17
C TYR A 255 -29.98 9.03 -1.95
N ARG A 256 -31.24 9.25 -1.57
CA ARG A 256 -32.40 8.85 -2.35
C ARG A 256 -32.39 9.52 -3.72
N ASP A 257 -32.27 10.85 -3.78
CA ASP A 257 -32.27 11.59 -5.05
C ASP A 257 -31.11 11.13 -5.95
N TYR A 258 -29.95 10.85 -5.36
CA TYR A 258 -28.81 10.26 -6.05
C TYR A 258 -29.14 8.87 -6.65
N PHE A 259 -29.74 7.97 -5.87
CA PHE A 259 -30.17 6.66 -6.33
C PHE A 259 -31.24 6.73 -7.42
N CYS A 260 -32.34 7.46 -7.17
CA CYS A 260 -33.47 7.59 -8.09
C CYS A 260 -33.03 8.25 -9.41
N SER A 261 -32.16 9.27 -9.36
CA SER A 261 -31.67 9.93 -10.58
C SER A 261 -30.96 8.97 -11.55
N LEU A 262 -30.19 8.00 -11.03
CA LEU A 262 -29.57 6.97 -11.86
C LEU A 262 -30.58 5.93 -12.34
N TYR A 263 -31.47 5.50 -11.44
CA TYR A 263 -32.46 4.47 -11.74
C TYR A 263 -33.49 4.93 -12.80
N ASP A 264 -33.99 6.16 -12.66
CA ASP A 264 -34.95 6.79 -13.57
C ASP A 264 -34.30 7.36 -14.84
N CYS A 265 -32.97 7.25 -14.96
CA CYS A 265 -32.18 7.73 -16.11
C CYS A 265 -32.15 9.26 -16.27
N HIS A 266 -32.29 10.03 -15.19
CA HIS A 266 -32.14 11.49 -15.16
C HIS A 266 -30.66 11.89 -14.98
N TYR A 267 -29.86 11.72 -16.04
CA TYR A 267 -28.40 11.83 -15.96
C TYR A 267 -27.86 13.21 -15.58
N LYS A 268 -28.52 14.29 -16.01
CA LYS A 268 -28.14 15.66 -15.65
C LYS A 268 -28.23 15.92 -14.15
N GLU A 269 -29.25 15.38 -13.50
CA GLU A 269 -29.41 15.49 -12.04
C GLU A 269 -28.46 14.55 -11.32
N PHE A 270 -28.25 13.36 -11.86
CA PHE A 270 -27.28 12.40 -11.33
C PHE A 270 -25.88 13.00 -11.25
N PHE A 271 -25.39 13.72 -12.26
CA PHE A 271 -24.06 14.35 -12.21
C PHE A 271 -23.96 15.46 -11.15
N LYS A 272 -25.04 16.20 -10.90
CA LYS A 272 -25.09 17.19 -9.81
C LYS A 272 -25.03 16.51 -8.45
N ASN A 273 -25.82 15.44 -8.27
CA ASN A 273 -25.83 14.66 -7.04
C ASN A 273 -24.48 13.94 -6.83
N LEU A 274 -23.85 13.44 -7.90
CA LEU A 274 -22.53 12.82 -7.86
C LEU A 274 -21.44 13.80 -7.41
N ALA A 275 -21.51 15.07 -7.85
CA ALA A 275 -20.58 16.10 -7.41
C ALA A 275 -20.72 16.39 -5.91
N TRP A 276 -21.95 16.39 -5.38
CA TRP A 276 -22.19 16.49 -3.94
C TRP A 276 -21.66 15.27 -3.18
N ILE A 277 -21.93 14.05 -3.66
CA ILE A 277 -21.40 12.81 -3.07
C ILE A 277 -19.86 12.82 -3.09
N GLU A 278 -19.21 13.35 -4.13
CA GLU A 278 -17.76 13.47 -4.16
C GLU A 278 -17.22 14.30 -2.98
N SER A 279 -17.89 15.40 -2.62
CA SER A 279 -17.54 16.21 -1.46
C SER A 279 -17.72 15.44 -0.15
N GLU A 280 -18.83 14.71 0.01
CA GLU A 280 -19.07 13.88 1.19
C GLU A 280 -18.03 12.75 1.33
N LEU A 281 -17.66 12.08 0.22
CA LEU A 281 -16.65 11.03 0.21
C LEU A 281 -15.25 11.57 0.51
N LYS A 282 -14.95 12.82 0.11
CA LYS A 282 -13.70 13.50 0.52
C LYS A 282 -13.70 13.80 2.02
N ALA A 283 -14.84 14.16 2.59
CA ALA A 283 -14.94 14.47 4.02
C ALA A 283 -14.92 13.22 4.91
N ASN A 284 -15.14 12.02 4.37
CA ASN A 284 -15.21 10.78 5.13
C ASN A 284 -13.83 10.08 5.25
N PRO A 285 -13.31 9.83 6.47
CA PRO A 285 -12.00 9.21 6.67
C PRO A 285 -11.83 7.86 5.96
N LEU A 286 -12.89 7.04 5.95
CA LEU A 286 -12.86 5.68 5.41
C LEU A 286 -12.77 5.68 3.87
N LEU A 287 -13.52 6.58 3.23
CA LEU A 287 -13.72 6.59 1.79
C LEU A 287 -12.82 7.62 1.07
N HIS A 288 -12.17 8.52 1.81
CA HIS A 288 -11.25 9.52 1.26
C HIS A 288 -10.11 8.92 0.41
N PRO A 289 -9.47 7.79 0.75
CA PRO A 289 -8.45 7.19 -0.13
C PRO A 289 -9.04 6.63 -1.45
N HIS A 290 -10.37 6.55 -1.56
CA HIS A 290 -11.08 5.81 -2.60
C HIS A 290 -12.10 6.65 -3.38
N TYR A 291 -12.36 7.91 -3.02
CA TYR A 291 -13.37 8.76 -3.70
C TYR A 291 -13.13 8.86 -5.21
N ARG A 292 -11.87 8.99 -5.66
CA ARG A 292 -11.53 9.06 -7.10
C ARG A 292 -11.93 7.80 -7.86
N TYR A 293 -11.76 6.64 -7.22
CA TYR A 293 -12.17 5.37 -7.79
C TYR A 293 -13.70 5.33 -7.88
N TYR A 294 -14.38 5.67 -6.79
CA TYR A 294 -15.85 5.69 -6.72
C TYR A 294 -16.47 6.54 -7.84
N VAL A 295 -16.07 7.81 -7.94
CA VAL A 295 -16.61 8.75 -8.94
C VAL A 295 -16.36 8.25 -10.36
N ARG A 296 -15.16 7.71 -10.63
CA ARG A 296 -14.81 7.20 -11.96
C ARG A 296 -15.67 5.99 -12.36
N GLU A 297 -15.89 5.04 -11.46
CA GLU A 297 -16.74 3.88 -11.76
C GLU A 297 -18.22 4.29 -11.89
N MET A 298 -18.72 5.22 -11.08
CA MET A 298 -20.10 5.71 -11.20
C MET A 298 -20.36 6.45 -12.52
N ARG A 299 -19.41 7.26 -13.00
CA ARG A 299 -19.50 7.86 -14.34
C ARG A 299 -19.55 6.78 -15.43
N LEU A 300 -18.73 5.75 -15.29
CA LEU A 300 -18.72 4.64 -16.23
C LEU A 300 -20.06 3.92 -16.28
N ILE A 301 -20.67 3.62 -15.13
CA ILE A 301 -21.99 2.97 -15.04
C ILE A 301 -23.05 3.84 -15.74
N ALA A 302 -23.07 5.15 -15.49
CA ALA A 302 -24.02 6.06 -16.13
C ALA A 302 -23.84 6.11 -17.67
N TYR A 303 -22.60 6.18 -18.16
CA TYR A 303 -22.33 6.12 -19.60
C TYR A 303 -22.70 4.78 -20.21
N PHE A 304 -22.37 3.68 -19.52
CA PHE A 304 -22.70 2.33 -19.96
C PHE A 304 -24.21 2.14 -20.07
N GLN A 305 -24.98 2.59 -19.07
CA GLN A 305 -26.43 2.49 -19.02
C GLN A 305 -27.10 3.21 -20.20
N LEU A 306 -26.65 4.43 -20.54
CA LEU A 306 -27.18 5.14 -21.71
C LEU A 306 -26.78 4.44 -23.01
N LEU A 307 -25.51 4.08 -23.16
CA LEU A 307 -25.00 3.46 -24.39
C LEU A 307 -25.62 2.09 -24.66
N GLN A 308 -26.00 1.33 -23.63
CA GLN A 308 -26.62 0.01 -23.79
C GLN A 308 -27.97 0.08 -24.55
N ALA A 309 -28.71 1.18 -24.41
CA ALA A 309 -30.00 1.37 -25.08
C ALA A 309 -29.87 1.68 -26.58
N TYR A 310 -28.72 2.20 -27.02
CA TYR A 310 -28.53 2.72 -28.38
C TYR A 310 -27.43 1.97 -29.15
N ARG A 311 -27.70 1.64 -30.42
CA ARG A 311 -26.66 1.14 -31.33
C ARG A 311 -25.70 2.26 -31.76
N THR A 312 -26.26 3.43 -32.05
CA THR A 312 -25.52 4.63 -32.42
C THR A 312 -26.18 5.82 -31.72
N ILE A 313 -25.37 6.72 -31.16
CA ILE A 313 -25.84 7.96 -30.52
C ILE A 313 -24.98 9.13 -30.97
N ASN A 314 -25.59 10.29 -31.23
CA ASN A 314 -24.84 11.52 -31.54
C ASN A 314 -24.18 12.07 -30.27
N LEU A 315 -22.95 12.53 -30.38
CA LEU A 315 -22.18 13.11 -29.28
C LEU A 315 -22.90 14.31 -28.65
N ASN A 316 -23.42 15.22 -29.47
CA ASN A 316 -24.21 16.37 -29.01
C ASN A 316 -25.45 15.95 -28.20
N ARG A 317 -26.19 14.90 -28.63
CA ARG A 317 -27.34 14.41 -27.87
C ARG A 317 -26.90 13.87 -26.50
N MET A 318 -25.84 13.06 -26.48
CA MET A 318 -25.28 12.55 -25.22
C MET A 318 -24.86 13.70 -24.29
N ALA A 319 -24.21 14.73 -24.84
CA ALA A 319 -23.83 15.93 -24.09
C ALA A 319 -25.04 16.65 -23.46
N ILE A 320 -26.14 16.78 -24.19
CA ILE A 320 -27.40 17.38 -23.68
C ILE A 320 -28.00 16.55 -22.53
N GLU A 321 -28.08 15.23 -22.67
CA GLU A 321 -28.65 14.33 -21.64
C GLU A 321 -27.85 14.39 -20.31
N PHE A 322 -26.52 14.46 -20.40
CA PHE A 322 -25.64 14.60 -19.24
C PHE A 322 -25.50 16.05 -18.76
N GLY A 323 -25.92 17.04 -19.55
CA GLY A 323 -25.76 18.47 -19.26
C GLY A 323 -24.30 18.93 -19.31
N MET A 324 -23.49 18.36 -20.20
CA MET A 324 -22.05 18.65 -20.36
C MET A 324 -21.75 19.16 -21.78
N THR A 325 -20.51 19.59 -22.03
CA THR A 325 -20.06 19.95 -23.39
C THR A 325 -19.68 18.71 -24.19
N GLU A 326 -19.74 18.83 -25.52
CA GLU A 326 -19.39 17.74 -26.43
C GLU A 326 -17.93 17.31 -26.26
N GLU A 327 -17.01 18.27 -26.11
CA GLU A 327 -15.58 18.02 -25.96
C GLU A 327 -15.28 17.25 -24.66
N TYR A 328 -16.02 17.54 -23.59
CA TYR A 328 -15.85 16.88 -22.30
C TYR A 328 -16.27 15.41 -22.37
N ILE A 329 -17.43 15.12 -22.98
CA ILE A 329 -17.92 13.74 -23.18
C ILE A 329 -16.98 12.97 -24.10
N GLU A 330 -16.51 13.59 -25.19
CA GLU A 330 -15.54 12.98 -26.10
C GLU A 330 -14.29 12.51 -25.34
N GLN A 331 -13.68 13.40 -24.53
CA GLN A 331 -12.47 13.10 -23.77
C GLN A 331 -12.68 12.01 -22.70
N GLU A 332 -13.79 12.07 -21.95
CA GLU A 332 -14.08 11.05 -20.92
C GLU A 332 -14.34 9.67 -21.54
N VAL A 333 -15.21 9.60 -22.56
CA VAL A 333 -15.54 8.33 -23.22
C VAL A 333 -14.31 7.77 -23.92
N ALA A 334 -13.49 8.60 -24.58
CA ALA A 334 -12.23 8.16 -25.19
C ALA A 334 -11.27 7.53 -24.17
N ARG A 335 -11.14 8.13 -22.97
CA ARG A 335 -10.32 7.58 -21.88
C ARG A 335 -10.84 6.21 -21.42
N PHE A 336 -12.15 6.02 -21.33
CA PHE A 336 -12.74 4.73 -20.94
C PHE A 336 -12.61 3.65 -22.02
N ILE A 337 -12.70 4.03 -23.30
CA ILE A 337 -12.45 3.14 -24.44
C ILE A 337 -10.98 2.70 -24.45
N ALA A 338 -10.04 3.63 -24.27
CA ALA A 338 -8.61 3.34 -24.23
C ALA A 338 -8.25 2.36 -23.10
N ASN A 339 -8.91 2.50 -21.94
CA ASN A 339 -8.78 1.56 -20.81
C ASN A 339 -9.50 0.22 -21.04
N GLY A 340 -10.26 0.08 -22.13
CA GLY A 340 -10.99 -1.14 -22.49
C GLY A 340 -12.17 -1.45 -21.59
N LYS A 341 -12.69 -0.48 -20.82
CA LYS A 341 -13.88 -0.68 -19.98
C LYS A 341 -15.20 -0.36 -20.68
N LEU A 342 -15.18 0.51 -21.70
CA LEU A 342 -16.34 0.76 -22.56
C LEU A 342 -16.10 0.17 -23.95
N HIS A 343 -17.05 -0.63 -24.44
CA HIS A 343 -16.99 -1.28 -25.75
C HIS A 343 -17.73 -0.45 -26.82
N CYS A 344 -17.26 0.77 -27.05
CA CYS A 344 -17.77 1.65 -28.10
C CYS A 344 -16.62 2.23 -28.93
N LYS A 345 -16.97 2.76 -30.11
CA LYS A 345 -16.08 3.48 -31.01
C LYS A 345 -16.65 4.88 -31.24
N ILE A 346 -15.79 5.88 -31.19
CA ILE A 346 -16.17 7.27 -31.48
C ILE A 346 -15.78 7.55 -32.93
N ASP A 347 -16.75 7.94 -33.74
CA ASP A 347 -16.53 8.54 -35.05
C ASP A 347 -16.64 10.06 -34.92
N LYS A 348 -15.47 10.72 -34.89
CA LYS A 348 -15.37 12.17 -34.72
C LYS A 348 -15.86 12.94 -35.94
N VAL A 349 -15.74 12.38 -37.15
CA VAL A 349 -16.16 13.06 -38.38
C VAL A 349 -17.68 13.11 -38.46
N ALA A 350 -18.33 11.99 -38.11
CA ALA A 350 -19.78 11.91 -38.05
C ALA A 350 -20.37 12.51 -36.76
N GLY A 351 -19.56 12.76 -35.73
CA GLY A 351 -20.01 13.20 -34.41
C GLY A 351 -20.85 12.13 -33.69
N THR A 352 -20.56 10.85 -33.93
CA THR A 352 -21.37 9.73 -33.40
C THR A 352 -20.54 8.73 -32.62
N ILE A 353 -21.16 8.14 -31.60
CA ILE A 353 -20.64 6.99 -30.86
C ILE A 353 -21.38 5.75 -31.36
N VAL A 354 -20.63 4.80 -31.89
CA VAL A 354 -21.14 3.49 -32.30
C VAL A 354 -20.82 2.49 -31.21
N THR A 355 -21.84 1.87 -30.62
CA THR A 355 -21.61 0.80 -29.66
C THR A 355 -21.20 -0.45 -30.42
N VAL A 356 -20.04 -1.00 -30.06
CA VAL A 356 -19.53 -2.23 -30.66
C VAL A 356 -20.21 -3.38 -29.93
N SER A 357 -21.53 -3.52 -30.13
CA SER A 357 -22.11 -4.85 -30.12
C SER A 357 -21.42 -5.54 -31.30
N THR A 358 -20.47 -6.42 -31.00
CA THR A 358 -19.53 -7.02 -31.95
C THR A 358 -20.19 -7.24 -33.30
N ALA A 359 -19.62 -6.61 -34.34
CA ALA A 359 -20.02 -6.77 -35.72
C ALA A 359 -20.27 -8.26 -36.03
N GLY A 360 -21.54 -8.62 -36.22
CA GLY A 360 -22.00 -10.00 -36.34
C GLY A 360 -23.39 -10.28 -35.76
N CYS A 361 -23.98 -9.35 -35.01
CA CYS A 361 -25.35 -9.50 -34.49
C CYS A 361 -26.35 -8.74 -35.38
N ASP A 362 -26.91 -9.42 -36.38
CA ASP A 362 -28.17 -8.99 -36.99
C ASP A 362 -29.25 -8.95 -35.90
N ARG A 363 -29.67 -7.74 -35.52
CA ARG A 363 -30.76 -7.55 -34.54
C ARG A 363 -32.10 -7.89 -35.19
N GLY A 364 -32.37 -9.19 -35.27
CA GLY A 364 -33.67 -9.82 -35.48
C GLY A 364 -33.84 -11.07 -34.63
N GLN A 365 -32.74 -11.65 -34.14
CA GLN A 365 -32.72 -12.72 -33.14
C GLN A 365 -31.57 -12.43 -32.18
N ALA A 366 -31.84 -11.93 -30.98
CA ALA A 366 -30.83 -11.90 -29.94
C ALA A 366 -30.44 -13.36 -29.59
N PRO A 367 -29.18 -13.58 -29.20
CA PRO A 367 -29.00 -13.57 -27.75
C PRO A 367 -27.74 -12.83 -27.32
N ASP A 368 -27.85 -12.10 -26.21
CA ASP A 368 -26.75 -11.56 -25.39
C ASP A 368 -25.61 -12.59 -25.16
N ALA A 369 -25.90 -13.88 -25.26
CA ALA A 369 -24.95 -14.98 -25.12
C ALA A 369 -23.75 -14.91 -26.09
N THR A 370 -23.92 -14.46 -27.34
CA THR A 370 -22.80 -14.42 -28.31
C THR A 370 -21.87 -13.24 -28.05
N CYS A 371 -22.41 -12.09 -27.65
CA CYS A 371 -21.63 -10.92 -27.20
C CYS A 371 -20.85 -11.26 -25.91
N ASN A 372 -21.52 -11.90 -24.95
CA ASN A 372 -20.90 -12.40 -23.72
C ASN A 372 -19.82 -13.44 -23.98
N ARG A 373 -19.95 -14.29 -25.02
CA ARG A 373 -18.90 -15.23 -25.43
C ARG A 373 -17.67 -14.53 -25.99
N GLY A 374 -17.83 -13.53 -26.85
CA GLY A 374 -16.71 -12.74 -27.37
C GLY A 374 -15.96 -12.00 -26.27
N LEU A 375 -16.70 -11.37 -25.34
CA LEU A 375 -16.13 -10.70 -24.18
C LEU A 375 -15.45 -11.68 -23.21
N SER A 376 -16.11 -12.80 -22.91
CA SER A 376 -15.55 -13.85 -22.07
C SER A 376 -14.31 -14.47 -22.69
N TYR A 377 -14.29 -14.68 -24.01
CA TYR A 377 -13.13 -15.17 -24.73
C TYR A 377 -11.97 -14.18 -24.62
N GLN A 378 -12.18 -12.90 -24.92
CA GLN A 378 -11.12 -11.88 -24.76
C GLN A 378 -10.61 -11.77 -23.32
N ASN A 379 -11.51 -11.80 -22.33
CA ASN A 379 -11.12 -11.80 -20.92
C ASN A 379 -10.37 -13.06 -20.53
N THR A 380 -10.77 -14.23 -21.05
CA THR A 380 -10.08 -15.51 -20.84
C THR A 380 -8.70 -15.49 -21.48
N ILE A 381 -8.54 -14.94 -22.68
CA ILE A 381 -7.24 -14.76 -23.33
C ILE A 381 -6.38 -13.78 -22.52
N LYS A 382 -6.88 -12.62 -22.12
CA LYS A 382 -6.09 -11.64 -21.33
C LYS A 382 -5.67 -12.20 -19.96
N ARG A 383 -6.59 -12.83 -19.23
CA ARG A 383 -6.29 -13.49 -17.95
C ARG A 383 -5.37 -14.69 -18.16
N GLY A 384 -5.64 -15.47 -19.20
CA GLY A 384 -4.84 -16.61 -19.64
C GLY A 384 -3.41 -16.21 -19.96
N ASP A 385 -3.18 -15.18 -20.76
CA ASP A 385 -1.87 -14.62 -21.07
C ASP A 385 -1.17 -14.09 -19.83
N THR A 386 -1.89 -13.48 -18.89
CA THR A 386 -1.31 -13.04 -17.61
C THR A 386 -0.81 -14.23 -16.80
N ILE A 387 -1.62 -15.30 -16.71
CA ILE A 387 -1.27 -16.55 -16.04
C ILE A 387 -0.16 -17.29 -16.80
N LEU A 388 -0.22 -17.38 -18.12
CA LEU A 388 0.76 -18.02 -18.98
C LEU A 388 2.07 -17.26 -18.99
N ASN A 389 2.07 -15.93 -18.89
CA ASN A 389 3.28 -15.16 -18.66
C ASN A 389 3.84 -15.47 -17.28
N ARG A 390 2.98 -15.57 -16.25
CA ARG A 390 3.41 -16.03 -14.91
C ARG A 390 3.93 -17.48 -14.91
N LEU A 391 3.39 -18.37 -15.75
CA LEU A 391 3.79 -19.78 -15.86
C LEU A 391 4.95 -20.02 -16.84
N ARG A 392 5.12 -19.20 -17.88
CA ARG A 392 6.27 -19.21 -18.82
C ARG A 392 7.55 -18.80 -18.12
N TYR A 393 7.44 -18.08 -17.01
CA TYR A 393 8.48 -17.97 -16.01
C TYR A 393 8.16 -18.92 -14.84
N PRO A 394 8.28 -20.25 -14.98
CA PRO A 394 8.14 -21.14 -13.84
C PRO A 394 9.43 -21.03 -13.02
N ARG A 395 9.59 -19.95 -12.28
CA ARG A 395 10.56 -19.87 -11.21
C ARG A 395 9.83 -20.36 -9.97
N ILE A 396 10.30 -21.48 -9.41
CA ILE A 396 9.72 -22.24 -8.30
C ILE A 396 8.72 -23.31 -8.79
N ILE A 397 9.24 -24.44 -9.30
CA ILE A 397 9.20 -25.76 -8.66
C ILE A 397 10.14 -26.67 -9.46
N ASN A 398 11.33 -26.88 -8.93
CA ASN A 398 11.93 -28.21 -8.89
C ASN A 398 12.79 -28.29 -7.64
N LYS A 399 12.17 -28.73 -6.54
CA LYS A 399 12.85 -29.33 -5.40
C LYS A 399 13.47 -30.65 -5.90
N GLY A 400 14.68 -30.53 -6.40
CA GLY A 400 15.61 -31.61 -6.62
C GLY A 400 16.99 -30.99 -6.48
N SER A 401 17.70 -31.32 -5.41
CA SER A 401 19.07 -30.89 -5.14
C SER A 401 19.99 -31.33 -6.27
N LYS A 402 20.11 -30.49 -7.30
CA LYS A 402 21.28 -30.44 -8.16
C LYS A 402 22.13 -29.30 -7.62
N GLU A 403 23.33 -29.61 -7.17
CA GLU A 403 24.35 -28.60 -6.87
C GLU A 403 24.48 -27.69 -8.10
N VAL A 404 24.21 -26.41 -7.92
CA VAL A 404 24.37 -25.42 -8.98
C VAL A 404 25.86 -25.11 -9.02
N LYS A 405 26.55 -25.62 -10.04
CA LYS A 405 27.98 -25.37 -10.22
C LYS A 405 28.17 -23.90 -10.63
N GLN A 406 28.88 -23.14 -9.79
CA GLN A 406 29.24 -21.76 -10.12
C GLN A 406 30.24 -21.74 -11.29
N HIS A 407 30.09 -20.77 -12.19
CA HIS A 407 30.96 -20.60 -13.36
C HIS A 407 32.30 -19.95 -12.99
N PHE A 408 32.30 -19.11 -11.96
CA PHE A 408 33.47 -18.39 -11.50
C PHE A 408 34.05 -19.06 -10.24
N ASN A 409 35.36 -19.14 -10.13
CA ASN A 409 36.07 -19.58 -8.92
C ASN A 409 36.02 -18.49 -7.84
N TYR A 410 36.06 -17.22 -8.25
CA TYR A 410 36.02 -16.07 -7.35
C TYR A 410 35.04 -14.99 -7.81
N LEU A 411 34.36 -14.39 -6.83
CA LEU A 411 33.57 -13.18 -7.00
C LEU A 411 34.34 -12.02 -6.36
N LEU A 412 34.70 -11.02 -7.17
CA LEU A 412 35.39 -9.81 -6.73
C LEU A 412 34.34 -8.74 -6.42
N VAL A 413 33.93 -8.64 -5.17
CA VAL A 413 32.89 -7.70 -4.71
C VAL A 413 33.51 -6.32 -4.54
N LEU A 414 32.94 -5.30 -5.16
CA LEU A 414 33.48 -3.95 -5.25
C LEU A 414 32.36 -2.90 -5.17
N ASP A 415 32.61 -1.83 -4.41
CA ASP A 415 31.71 -0.68 -4.26
C ASP A 415 32.56 0.58 -4.07
N LEU A 416 32.48 1.54 -4.99
CA LEU A 416 33.37 2.71 -4.98
C LEU A 416 32.67 3.91 -4.36
N GLU A 417 33.38 4.65 -3.52
CA GLU A 417 32.90 5.95 -3.05
C GLU A 417 33.64 7.08 -3.75
N ALA A 418 32.92 8.16 -4.03
CA ALA A 418 33.44 9.31 -4.77
C ALA A 418 33.04 10.64 -4.15
N THR A 419 33.81 11.69 -4.48
CA THR A 419 33.48 13.07 -4.11
C THR A 419 32.08 13.45 -4.59
N CYS A 420 31.28 14.02 -3.69
CA CYS A 420 29.91 14.45 -3.97
C CYS A 420 29.58 15.79 -3.28
N LYS A 421 28.50 16.44 -3.72
CA LYS A 421 28.00 17.71 -3.20
C LYS A 421 26.47 17.65 -3.10
N GLU A 422 25.91 18.33 -2.11
CA GLU A 422 24.46 18.38 -1.91
C GLU A 422 23.78 19.15 -3.08
N PHE A 423 22.70 18.60 -3.63
CA PHE A 423 21.85 19.18 -4.69
C PHE A 423 22.49 19.40 -6.07
N GLU A 424 23.80 19.17 -6.24
CA GLU A 424 24.51 19.36 -7.50
C GLU A 424 25.43 18.18 -7.82
N LYS A 425 25.59 17.86 -9.10
CA LYS A 425 26.60 16.89 -9.54
C LYS A 425 27.96 17.58 -9.60
N LEU A 426 28.87 17.19 -8.72
CA LEU A 426 30.27 17.62 -8.80
C LEU A 426 30.87 17.11 -10.12
N GLN A 427 31.60 17.96 -10.84
CA GLN A 427 32.22 17.62 -12.12
C GLN A 427 33.63 18.20 -12.16
N PRO A 428 34.69 17.36 -12.23
CA PRO A 428 34.64 15.89 -12.20
C PRO A 428 34.29 15.34 -10.80
N GLN A 429 33.72 14.13 -10.76
CA GLN A 429 33.75 13.34 -9.52
C GLN A 429 35.07 12.57 -9.48
N GLU A 430 35.65 12.43 -8.29
CA GLU A 430 36.88 11.66 -8.07
C GLU A 430 36.65 10.53 -7.07
N ILE A 431 37.23 9.35 -7.32
CA ILE A 431 37.14 8.20 -6.40
C ILE A 431 37.97 8.51 -5.14
N ILE A 432 37.38 8.27 -3.95
CA ILE A 432 38.00 8.54 -2.65
C ILE A 432 38.16 7.28 -1.78
N GLU A 433 37.43 6.20 -2.07
CA GLU A 433 37.59 4.89 -1.44
C GLU A 433 37.52 3.79 -2.49
N PHE A 434 38.41 2.80 -2.38
CA PHE A 434 38.51 1.68 -3.30
C PHE A 434 38.60 0.35 -2.53
N PRO A 435 37.46 -0.21 -2.10
CA PRO A 435 37.36 -1.55 -1.53
C PRO A 435 37.06 -2.60 -2.60
N CYS A 436 37.76 -3.73 -2.53
CA CYS A 436 37.44 -4.92 -3.29
C CYS A 436 37.77 -6.17 -2.47
N VAL A 437 36.81 -7.08 -2.35
CA VAL A 437 36.95 -8.31 -1.58
C VAL A 437 36.75 -9.52 -2.48
N ALA A 438 37.69 -10.45 -2.43
CA ALA A 438 37.62 -11.71 -3.16
C ALA A 438 36.90 -12.78 -2.33
N LEU A 439 35.74 -13.21 -2.82
CA LEU A 439 34.91 -14.26 -2.24
C LEU A 439 35.06 -15.55 -3.05
N SER A 440 35.44 -16.65 -2.40
CA SER A 440 35.60 -17.97 -3.02
C SER A 440 34.24 -18.65 -3.21
N THR A 441 33.90 -19.06 -4.43
CA THR A 441 32.61 -19.72 -4.70
C THR A 441 32.58 -21.19 -4.29
N LYS A 442 33.75 -21.75 -3.92
CA LYS A 442 33.87 -23.15 -3.46
C LYS A 442 33.44 -23.30 -2.01
N ASN A 443 33.82 -22.36 -1.15
CA ASN A 443 33.59 -22.42 0.30
C ASN A 443 32.84 -21.21 0.88
N TRP A 444 32.51 -20.21 0.04
CA TRP A 444 31.83 -18.98 0.41
C TRP A 444 32.53 -18.19 1.53
N LYS A 445 33.87 -18.26 1.54
CA LYS A 445 34.72 -17.51 2.46
C LYS A 445 35.47 -16.40 1.74
N VAL A 446 35.70 -15.30 2.46
CA VAL A 446 36.58 -14.22 2.05
C VAL A 446 38.02 -14.74 2.02
N GLU A 447 38.68 -14.63 0.88
CA GLU A 447 40.09 -15.03 0.74
C GLU A 447 41.03 -13.83 0.89
N ASN A 448 40.80 -12.76 0.13
CA ASN A 448 41.65 -11.58 0.14
C ASN A 448 40.82 -10.30 0.12
N VAL A 449 41.37 -9.25 0.73
CA VAL A 449 40.76 -7.93 0.83
C VAL A 449 41.75 -6.90 0.32
N PHE A 450 41.31 -6.07 -0.62
CA PHE A 450 41.99 -4.85 -1.04
C PHE A 450 41.17 -3.66 -0.58
N HIS A 451 41.77 -2.73 0.16
CA HIS A 451 41.12 -1.51 0.60
C HIS A 451 42.12 -0.38 0.66
N GLN A 452 41.81 0.73 -0.02
CA GLN A 452 42.65 1.92 -0.05
C GLN A 452 41.75 3.16 -0.10
N TYR A 453 42.12 4.18 0.67
CA TYR A 453 41.61 5.54 0.48
C TYR A 453 42.45 6.27 -0.57
N ILE A 454 41.85 7.23 -1.25
CA ILE A 454 42.49 7.95 -2.36
C ILE A 454 42.37 9.44 -2.11
N LYS A 455 43.48 10.16 -2.34
CA LYS A 455 43.48 11.63 -2.34
C LYS A 455 42.99 12.17 -3.69
N PRO A 456 41.86 12.91 -3.74
CA PRO A 456 41.42 13.56 -4.97
C PRO A 456 42.38 14.69 -5.39
N LYS A 457 42.60 14.87 -6.70
CA LYS A 457 43.51 15.89 -7.27
C LYS A 457 42.78 17.20 -7.59
N VAL A 458 41.56 17.11 -8.13
CA VAL A 458 40.79 18.28 -8.60
C VAL A 458 40.02 18.91 -7.45
N HIS A 459 39.41 18.08 -6.60
CA HIS A 459 38.64 18.48 -5.42
C HIS A 459 39.24 17.86 -4.15
N PRO A 460 40.44 18.29 -3.71
CA PRO A 460 41.17 17.70 -2.58
C PRO A 460 40.43 17.84 -1.24
N GLN A 461 39.58 18.86 -1.10
CA GLN A 461 38.80 19.11 0.12
C GLN A 461 37.39 18.50 -0.02
N LEU A 462 37.07 17.54 0.85
CA LEU A 462 35.76 16.88 0.87
C LEU A 462 34.68 17.85 1.34
N THR A 463 33.50 17.76 0.73
CA THR A 463 32.35 18.57 1.16
C THR A 463 31.76 18.00 2.46
N PRO A 464 31.10 18.84 3.30
CA PRO A 464 30.41 18.34 4.50
C PRO A 464 29.37 17.26 4.20
N PHE A 465 28.71 17.36 3.03
CA PHE A 465 27.75 16.35 2.57
C PHE A 465 28.44 15.01 2.28
N CYS A 466 29.61 15.02 1.62
CA CYS A 466 30.37 13.81 1.32
C CYS A 466 30.81 13.09 2.59
N THR A 467 31.33 13.82 3.58
CA THR A 467 31.70 13.24 4.88
C THR A 467 30.49 12.72 5.65
N LYS A 468 29.35 13.42 5.63
CA LYS A 468 28.12 12.95 6.28
C LYS A 468 27.55 11.69 5.62
N LEU A 469 27.63 11.61 4.29
CA LEU A 469 27.12 10.48 3.52
C LEU A 469 28.01 9.26 3.74
N THR A 470 29.30 9.38 3.47
CA THR A 470 30.24 8.24 3.41
C THR A 470 30.90 7.89 4.74
N GLY A 471 30.91 8.81 5.70
CA GLY A 471 31.69 8.70 6.92
C GLY A 471 33.18 9.02 6.74
N ILE A 472 33.65 9.26 5.51
CA ILE A 472 35.06 9.57 5.24
C ILE A 472 35.36 11.03 5.63
N ILE A 473 36.23 11.19 6.62
CA ILE A 473 36.73 12.51 7.05
C ILE A 473 37.98 12.91 6.25
N GLN A 474 38.24 14.21 6.17
CA GLN A 474 39.37 14.77 5.38
C GLN A 474 40.72 14.12 5.75
N GLU A 475 40.96 13.86 7.03
CA GLU A 475 42.20 13.25 7.54
C GLU A 475 42.46 11.85 6.97
N MET A 476 41.39 11.11 6.58
CA MET A 476 41.51 9.77 6.02
C MET A 476 42.06 9.78 4.60
N VAL A 477 41.84 10.86 3.83
CA VAL A 477 42.24 11.00 2.42
C VAL A 477 43.43 11.93 2.21
N GLU A 478 43.71 12.86 3.13
CA GLU A 478 44.69 13.94 2.94
C GLU A 478 46.12 13.42 2.70
N ASN A 479 46.50 12.29 3.31
CA ASN A 479 47.84 11.70 3.22
C ASN A 479 47.88 10.42 2.37
N GLN A 480 46.85 10.17 1.57
CA GLN A 480 46.75 8.97 0.77
C GLN A 480 47.34 9.16 -0.64
N PRO A 481 47.76 8.06 -1.29
CA PRO A 481 48.14 8.10 -2.71
C PRO A 481 46.98 8.57 -3.60
N HIS A 482 47.33 9.09 -4.77
CA HIS A 482 46.36 9.47 -5.79
C HIS A 482 45.86 8.24 -6.57
N PHE A 483 44.73 8.41 -7.28
CA PHE A 483 44.09 7.32 -8.02
C PHE A 483 45.03 6.49 -8.92
N PRO A 484 45.95 7.06 -9.72
CA PRO A 484 46.83 6.25 -10.57
C PRO A 484 47.68 5.23 -9.81
N GLU A 485 48.21 5.63 -8.65
CA GLU A 485 49.05 4.75 -7.82
C GLU A 485 48.22 3.67 -7.14
N VAL A 486 47.01 4.00 -6.68
CA VAL A 486 46.10 3.02 -6.07
C VAL A 486 45.58 2.04 -7.11
N PHE A 487 45.26 2.51 -8.30
CA PHE A 487 44.78 1.66 -9.38
C PHE A 487 45.87 0.71 -9.89
N ASP A 488 47.13 1.17 -9.96
CA ASP A 488 48.28 0.32 -10.29
C ASP A 488 48.52 -0.76 -9.22
N LYS A 489 48.48 -0.38 -7.93
CA LYS A 489 48.51 -1.34 -6.81
C LYS A 489 47.36 -2.35 -6.89
N PHE A 490 46.17 -1.90 -7.26
CA PHE A 490 45.03 -2.79 -7.44
C PHE A 490 45.22 -3.76 -8.60
N CYS A 491 45.76 -3.31 -9.72
CA CYS A 491 46.07 -4.18 -10.85
C CYS A 491 47.17 -5.19 -10.49
N CYS A 492 48.22 -4.77 -9.78
CA CYS A 492 49.24 -5.66 -9.24
C CYS A 492 48.63 -6.71 -8.31
N TRP A 493 47.74 -6.29 -7.39
CA TRP A 493 47.03 -7.20 -6.49
C TRP A 493 46.19 -8.24 -7.25
N LEU A 494 45.50 -7.85 -8.34
CA LEU A 494 44.77 -8.79 -9.19
C LEU A 494 45.68 -9.81 -9.88
N GLU A 495 46.88 -9.37 -10.29
CA GLU A 495 47.88 -10.22 -10.95
C GLU A 495 48.57 -11.17 -9.97
N GLU A 496 48.95 -10.70 -8.78
CA GLU A 496 49.59 -11.48 -7.72
C GLU A 496 48.73 -12.67 -7.28
N HIS A 497 47.40 -12.48 -7.28
CA HIS A 497 46.44 -13.51 -6.87
C HIS A 497 45.87 -14.32 -8.04
N ASN A 498 46.35 -14.10 -9.27
CA ASN A 498 45.95 -14.84 -10.48
C ASN A 498 44.42 -14.90 -10.72
N TYR A 499 43.68 -13.82 -10.43
CA TYR A 499 42.22 -13.80 -10.62
C TYR A 499 41.78 -13.82 -12.09
N PHE A 500 42.66 -13.51 -13.05
CA PHE A 500 42.32 -13.56 -14.48
C PHE A 500 43.33 -14.37 -15.31
N LYS A 501 44.19 -15.16 -14.66
CA LYS A 501 45.24 -15.99 -15.27
C LYS A 501 45.03 -17.47 -14.87
N GLU A 502 45.64 -18.40 -15.61
CA GLU A 502 45.71 -19.84 -15.28
C GLU A 502 44.38 -20.63 -15.18
N GLY A 503 43.31 -20.19 -15.85
CA GLY A 503 42.02 -20.90 -15.85
C GLY A 503 41.15 -20.62 -14.61
N ASN A 504 41.51 -19.62 -13.81
CA ASN A 504 40.61 -19.03 -12.83
C ASN A 504 39.65 -18.07 -13.52
N ASP A 505 38.38 -18.46 -13.60
CA ASP A 505 37.31 -17.57 -14.05
C ASP A 505 36.86 -16.71 -12.86
N CYS A 506 37.03 -15.39 -12.94
CA CYS A 506 36.56 -14.46 -11.93
C CYS A 506 35.61 -13.41 -12.54
N ALA A 507 34.73 -12.86 -11.71
CA ALA A 507 33.83 -11.79 -12.11
C ALA A 507 33.72 -10.72 -11.02
N PHE A 508 33.69 -9.45 -11.44
CA PHE A 508 33.37 -8.35 -10.55
C PHE A 508 31.89 -8.38 -10.17
N VAL A 509 31.57 -8.06 -8.92
CA VAL A 509 30.21 -7.90 -8.42
C VAL A 509 30.07 -6.51 -7.82
N THR A 510 29.08 -5.75 -8.29
CA THR A 510 28.77 -4.40 -7.80
C THR A 510 27.30 -4.32 -7.39
N CYS A 511 26.96 -3.40 -6.48
CA CYS A 511 25.56 -3.23 -6.07
C CYS A 511 24.71 -2.70 -7.24
N GLY A 512 25.24 -1.75 -8.00
CA GLY A 512 24.57 -1.16 -9.16
C GLY A 512 25.46 -1.10 -10.39
N ASP A 513 24.96 -0.42 -11.44
CA ASP A 513 25.76 -0.22 -12.66
C ASP A 513 26.73 0.96 -12.51
N TRP A 514 26.60 1.82 -11.50
CA TRP A 514 27.29 3.12 -11.44
C TRP A 514 28.82 3.00 -11.35
N ASP A 515 29.35 2.10 -10.52
CA ASP A 515 30.79 1.95 -10.25
C ASP A 515 31.61 1.66 -11.52
N LEU A 516 31.26 0.57 -12.22
CA LEU A 516 32.01 0.10 -13.38
C LEU A 516 31.51 0.66 -14.71
N LYS A 517 30.26 1.13 -14.81
CA LYS A 517 29.73 1.75 -16.04
C LYS A 517 30.09 3.22 -16.16
N ALA A 518 30.10 3.96 -15.05
CA ALA A 518 30.23 5.41 -15.05
C ALA A 518 31.47 5.89 -14.30
N MET A 519 31.64 5.50 -13.02
CA MET A 519 32.63 6.11 -12.15
C MET A 519 34.07 5.74 -12.54
N LEU A 520 34.39 4.45 -12.57
CA LEU A 520 35.74 3.98 -12.91
C LEU A 520 36.20 4.40 -14.32
N PRO A 521 35.37 4.29 -15.38
CA PRO A 521 35.73 4.81 -16.70
C PRO A 521 35.95 6.32 -16.72
N SER A 522 35.15 7.09 -15.97
CA SER A 522 35.30 8.55 -15.86
C SER A 522 36.62 8.92 -15.19
N GLN A 523 36.97 8.24 -14.08
CA GLN A 523 38.24 8.45 -13.40
C GLN A 523 39.44 8.08 -14.28
N CYS A 524 39.41 6.92 -14.94
CA CYS A 524 40.47 6.50 -15.85
C CYS A 524 40.66 7.51 -17.00
N LYS A 525 39.56 8.09 -17.51
CA LYS A 525 39.62 9.14 -18.54
C LYS A 525 40.24 10.44 -18.00
N LEU A 526 39.97 10.81 -16.75
CA LEU A 526 40.55 11.97 -16.08
C LEU A 526 42.07 11.82 -15.94
N ASP A 527 42.53 10.67 -15.46
CA ASP A 527 43.95 10.37 -15.21
C ASP A 527 44.69 9.79 -16.44
N GLN A 528 44.03 9.69 -17.60
CA GLN A 528 44.59 9.15 -18.86
C GLN A 528 45.09 7.69 -18.75
N ILE A 529 44.41 6.88 -17.94
CA ILE A 529 44.71 5.46 -17.74
C ILE A 529 43.88 4.61 -18.70
N THR A 530 44.51 3.59 -19.31
CA THR A 530 43.80 2.63 -20.17
C THR A 530 43.11 1.57 -19.30
N LEU A 531 41.78 1.56 -19.31
CA LEU A 531 40.99 0.61 -18.52
C LEU A 531 41.11 -0.83 -19.07
N PRO A 532 41.57 -1.80 -18.26
CA PRO A 532 41.62 -3.21 -18.66
C PRO A 532 40.26 -3.81 -19.06
N LEU A 533 40.26 -4.79 -19.97
CA LEU A 533 39.03 -5.35 -20.55
C LEU A 533 38.14 -6.09 -19.55
N TYR A 534 38.71 -6.64 -18.47
CA TYR A 534 37.96 -7.37 -17.46
C TYR A 534 37.01 -6.49 -16.64
N PHE A 535 37.23 -5.17 -16.57
CA PHE A 535 36.29 -4.22 -15.96
C PHE A 535 35.05 -3.93 -16.81
N ARG A 536 35.01 -4.39 -18.07
CA ARG A 536 33.89 -4.13 -18.98
C ARG A 536 32.71 -5.10 -18.82
N LYS A 537 32.83 -6.05 -17.90
CA LYS A 537 31.82 -7.06 -17.59
C LYS A 537 31.75 -7.26 -16.09
N TRP A 538 30.54 -7.21 -15.52
CA TRP A 538 30.33 -7.42 -14.10
C TRP A 538 28.97 -8.04 -13.81
N ILE A 539 28.78 -8.44 -12.56
CA ILE A 539 27.54 -8.96 -12.01
C ILE A 539 26.92 -7.82 -11.19
N ASN A 540 25.77 -7.34 -11.64
CA ASN A 540 24.96 -6.40 -10.85
C ASN A 540 24.17 -7.21 -9.83
N LEU A 541 24.47 -6.99 -8.54
CA LEU A 541 23.87 -7.75 -7.44
C LEU A 541 22.37 -7.54 -7.34
N LYS A 542 21.85 -6.32 -7.58
CA LYS A 542 20.39 -6.06 -7.57
C LYS A 542 19.66 -6.86 -8.63
N ARG A 543 20.26 -7.05 -9.80
CA ARG A 543 19.71 -7.91 -10.86
C ARG A 543 19.76 -9.38 -10.48
N SER A 544 20.89 -9.86 -9.93
CA SER A 544 21.00 -11.24 -9.43
C SER A 544 20.00 -11.52 -8.29
N PHE A 545 19.80 -10.53 -7.42
CA PHE A 545 18.82 -10.57 -6.34
C PHE A 545 17.40 -10.63 -6.89
N PHE A 546 17.06 -9.77 -7.86
CA PHE A 546 15.76 -9.82 -8.54
C PHE A 546 15.56 -11.15 -9.27
N ASP A 547 16.56 -11.64 -9.98
CA ASP A 547 16.50 -12.92 -10.69
C ASP A 547 16.26 -14.11 -9.76
N THR A 548 16.71 -13.99 -8.51
CA THR A 548 16.55 -15.03 -7.47
C THR A 548 15.23 -14.89 -6.69
N THR A 549 14.85 -13.66 -6.31
CA THR A 549 13.78 -13.40 -5.34
C THR A 549 12.49 -12.86 -5.97
N ASP A 550 12.52 -12.50 -7.26
CA ASP A 550 11.47 -11.77 -7.98
C ASP A 550 11.06 -10.44 -7.32
N HIS A 551 11.87 -9.92 -6.40
CA HIS A 551 11.73 -8.60 -5.79
C HIS A 551 12.89 -7.71 -6.23
N TYR A 552 12.62 -6.63 -6.95
CA TYR A 552 13.68 -5.71 -7.38
C TYR A 552 14.04 -4.78 -6.22
N PRO A 553 15.24 -4.91 -5.63
CA PRO A 553 15.58 -4.12 -4.46
C PRO A 553 15.98 -2.71 -4.87
N ARG A 554 15.49 -1.70 -4.12
CA ARG A 554 15.85 -0.29 -4.38
C ARG A 554 17.25 0.05 -3.86
N SER A 555 17.64 -0.52 -2.71
CA SER A 555 18.90 -0.25 -2.00
C SER A 555 19.46 -1.53 -1.36
N ILE A 556 20.68 -1.47 -0.84
CA ILE A 556 21.27 -2.55 -0.01
C ILE A 556 20.38 -2.84 1.20
N LEU A 557 19.87 -1.79 1.88
CA LEU A 557 18.92 -1.93 2.99
C LEU A 557 17.67 -2.73 2.62
N ALA A 558 17.14 -2.55 1.40
CA ALA A 558 15.99 -3.32 0.94
C ALA A 558 16.32 -4.82 0.77
N MET A 559 17.55 -5.15 0.32
CA MET A 559 18.02 -6.54 0.22
C MET A 559 18.21 -7.16 1.61
N LEU A 560 18.85 -6.43 2.53
CA LEU A 560 19.08 -6.87 3.91
C LEU A 560 17.75 -7.13 4.63
N SER A 561 16.81 -6.18 4.57
CA SER A 561 15.49 -6.32 5.18
C SER A 561 14.69 -7.50 4.61
N PHE A 562 14.78 -7.76 3.31
CA PHE A 562 14.12 -8.91 2.70
C PHE A 562 14.72 -10.25 3.15
N LEU A 563 16.04 -10.29 3.35
CA LEU A 563 16.76 -11.48 3.78
C LEU A 563 16.77 -11.68 5.31
N GLU A 564 16.17 -10.76 6.06
CA GLU A 564 16.16 -10.72 7.53
C GLU A 564 17.58 -10.61 8.12
N LEU A 565 18.42 -9.77 7.51
CA LEU A 565 19.77 -9.46 7.97
C LEU A 565 19.84 -8.03 8.48
N ASP A 566 20.52 -7.81 9.61
CA ASP A 566 20.81 -6.47 10.14
C ASP A 566 21.94 -5.82 9.35
N LEU A 567 21.91 -4.48 9.23
CA LEU A 567 23.01 -3.70 8.65
C LEU A 567 24.23 -3.77 9.59
N GLU A 568 25.38 -4.17 9.06
CA GLU A 568 26.67 -4.08 9.76
C GLU A 568 27.46 -2.88 9.22
N GLY A 569 28.00 -2.06 10.12
CA GLY A 569 28.78 -0.86 9.73
C GLY A 569 27.92 0.32 9.29
N GLN A 570 28.52 1.23 8.53
CA GLN A 570 27.91 2.47 8.04
C GLN A 570 27.55 2.36 6.55
N LEU A 571 26.30 2.66 6.20
CA LEU A 571 25.86 2.75 4.80
C LEU A 571 26.65 3.86 4.07
N HIS A 572 27.08 3.61 2.84
CA HIS A 572 27.95 4.47 2.02
C HIS A 572 29.39 4.56 2.50
N SER A 573 29.82 3.67 3.41
CA SER A 573 31.23 3.31 3.50
C SER A 573 31.47 2.12 2.58
N GLY A 574 32.34 2.26 1.59
CA GLY A 574 32.49 1.26 0.54
C GLY A 574 32.91 -0.11 1.08
N ILE A 575 33.75 -0.15 2.12
CA ILE A 575 34.17 -1.43 2.73
C ILE A 575 33.01 -2.11 3.48
N ASP A 576 32.20 -1.34 4.21
CA ASP A 576 31.04 -1.87 4.94
C ASP A 576 29.94 -2.33 3.97
N ASP A 577 29.73 -1.58 2.89
CA ASP A 577 28.79 -1.96 1.83
C ASP A 577 29.24 -3.23 1.11
N VAL A 578 30.54 -3.40 0.83
CA VAL A 578 31.09 -4.66 0.30
C VAL A 578 30.86 -5.83 1.27
N ASN A 579 31.08 -5.65 2.58
CA ASN A 579 30.83 -6.69 3.57
C ASN A 579 29.34 -7.10 3.63
N ASN A 580 28.43 -6.12 3.61
CA ASN A 580 27.00 -6.38 3.55
C ASN A 580 26.59 -7.06 2.23
N MET A 581 27.19 -6.68 1.10
CA MET A 581 26.99 -7.37 -0.18
C MET A 581 27.43 -8.83 -0.12
N ILE A 582 28.55 -9.15 0.52
CA ILE A 582 29.01 -10.54 0.72
C ILE A 582 27.99 -11.32 1.54
N ARG A 583 27.47 -10.76 2.64
CA ARG A 583 26.42 -11.39 3.46
C ARG A 583 25.16 -11.66 2.65
N ILE A 584 24.77 -10.73 1.79
CA ILE A 584 23.65 -10.92 0.84
C ILE A 584 23.97 -12.05 -0.14
N ILE A 585 25.16 -12.08 -0.74
CA ILE A 585 25.59 -13.11 -1.70
C ILE A 585 25.57 -14.51 -1.05
N CYS A 586 26.13 -14.66 0.15
CA CYS A 586 26.13 -15.92 0.88
C CYS A 586 24.70 -16.35 1.24
N SER A 587 23.87 -15.44 1.73
CA SER A 587 22.46 -15.73 2.05
C SER A 587 21.64 -16.11 0.82
N LEU A 588 21.89 -15.47 -0.33
CA LEU A 588 21.28 -15.85 -1.61
C LEU A 588 21.69 -17.27 -2.02
N GLN A 589 22.97 -17.62 -1.87
CA GLN A 589 23.43 -18.97 -2.15
C GLN A 589 22.81 -19.99 -1.20
N GLU A 590 22.82 -19.74 0.10
CA GLU A 590 22.32 -20.68 1.12
C GLU A 590 20.81 -20.91 1.01
N LYS A 591 20.03 -19.84 0.84
CA LYS A 591 18.56 -19.92 0.81
C LYS A 591 18.01 -20.34 -0.56
N TYR A 592 18.68 -19.95 -1.66
CA TYR A 592 18.13 -20.07 -3.02
C TYR A 592 19.05 -20.78 -4.02
N ASN A 593 20.27 -21.16 -3.65
CA ASN A 593 21.25 -21.82 -4.52
C ASN A 593 21.51 -21.02 -5.82
N THR A 594 21.64 -19.70 -5.66
CA THR A 594 21.76 -18.72 -6.75
C THR A 594 23.00 -18.92 -7.61
N GLU A 595 22.81 -19.04 -8.92
CA GLU A 595 23.91 -19.01 -9.87
C GLU A 595 24.30 -17.57 -10.23
N PHE A 596 25.53 -17.15 -9.90
CA PHE A 596 26.00 -15.81 -10.22
C PHE A 596 26.53 -15.75 -11.66
N LYS A 597 25.80 -15.04 -12.53
CA LYS A 597 26.14 -14.85 -13.95
C LYS A 597 26.37 -13.38 -14.25
N ILE A 598 27.25 -13.11 -15.22
CA ILE A 598 27.41 -11.76 -15.80
C ILE A 598 26.06 -11.35 -16.41
N ASN A 599 25.40 -10.38 -15.78
CA ASN A 599 24.05 -9.92 -16.10
C ASN A 599 24.04 -8.46 -16.59
N THR A 600 25.22 -7.87 -16.72
CA THR A 600 25.42 -6.59 -17.37
C THR A 600 26.18 -6.81 -18.67
N ALA A 601 25.45 -6.70 -19.78
CA ALA A 601 26.07 -6.47 -21.07
C ALA A 601 25.98 -4.95 -21.32
N PRO A 602 27.10 -4.23 -21.42
CA PRO A 602 27.13 -3.04 -22.25
C PRO A 602 26.68 -3.48 -23.65
N ASP A 603 25.95 -2.63 -24.37
CA ASP A 603 25.37 -2.89 -25.70
C ASP A 603 26.36 -3.37 -26.80
N ILE A 604 27.63 -3.58 -26.48
CA ILE A 604 28.72 -4.09 -27.32
C ILE A 604 28.55 -5.59 -27.67
N VAL A 605 27.98 -6.44 -26.80
CA VAL A 605 27.82 -7.88 -27.09
C VAL A 605 26.65 -8.15 -28.04
N ARG A 606 25.63 -7.28 -28.07
CA ARG A 606 24.52 -7.38 -29.03
C ARG A 606 24.96 -7.08 -30.46
N GLU A 607 25.96 -6.21 -30.67
CA GLU A 607 26.56 -6.03 -32.00
C GLU A 607 27.43 -7.23 -32.41
N PHE A 608 28.20 -7.80 -31.48
CA PHE A 608 29.04 -8.97 -31.76
C PHE A 608 28.24 -10.25 -32.09
N LEU A 609 27.08 -10.44 -31.45
CA LEU A 609 26.18 -11.58 -31.72
C LEU A 609 25.31 -11.37 -32.98
N LYS A 610 24.98 -10.12 -33.34
CA LYS A 610 24.33 -9.82 -34.63
C LYS A 610 25.26 -10.03 -35.83
N GLY A 611 26.58 -9.95 -35.62
CA GLY A 611 27.60 -10.19 -36.66
C GLY A 611 27.88 -11.66 -37.00
N ARG A 612 27.42 -12.63 -36.20
CA ARG A 612 27.69 -14.07 -36.42
C ARG A 612 26.59 -14.86 -37.13
N ASN A 613 25.43 -14.26 -37.39
CA ASN A 613 24.36 -14.89 -38.19
C ASN A 613 24.41 -14.56 -39.70
N LYS A 614 25.60 -14.18 -40.19
CA LYS A 614 25.93 -14.10 -41.62
C LYS A 614 27.29 -14.74 -41.86
N LEU A 615 27.38 -16.06 -41.71
CA LEU A 615 28.29 -16.97 -42.41
C LEU A 615 28.17 -18.35 -41.75
N PHE A 616 27.88 -19.33 -42.60
CA PHE A 616 27.54 -20.74 -42.37
C PHE A 616 26.08 -21.03 -42.07
#